data_AF-A0A352S5M5-F1
#
_entry.id   AF-A0A352S5M5-F1
#
_cell.length_a   1.000
_cell.length_b   1.000
_cell.length_c   1.000
_cell.angle_alpha   90.00
_cell.angle_beta   90.00
_cell.angle_gamma   90.00
#
_symmetry.space_group_name_H-M   'P 1'
#
loop_
_entity.id
_entity.type
_entity.pdbx_description
1 polymer ?
#
loop_
_entity_poly.entity_id
_entity_poly.type
_entity_poly.pdbx_seq_one_letter_code
_entity_poly.pdbx_strand_id
1 'polypeptide(L)'
;MTNKVVVAGVGMIPFTKPGASDDYGVMGARAAKAALADAGIDYALVQQAYVGYVFGDSTSGQTAIYGVGLTGIPVINVNNNCATGSTALYLARQAVESGAVECAIALGFEQMVPGALKGAYTDRPGPMERFARVMNDVQGFDEQAPRAAQFFGGAGRAYM
;
A
#
# COMPACT_ATOMS: atom_id res chain seq x y z
N MET A 1 7.82 22.36 -18.56
CA MET A 1 9.14 21.91 -18.08
C MET A 1 8.88 20.81 -17.07
N THR A 2 9.57 19.67 -17.14
CA THR A 2 9.42 18.61 -16.13
C THR A 2 10.35 18.91 -14.96
N ASN A 3 9.80 19.02 -13.75
CA ASN A 3 10.63 19.27 -12.57
C ASN A 3 11.42 18.01 -12.21
N LYS A 4 12.71 18.18 -11.87
CA LYS A 4 13.52 17.08 -11.34
C LYS A 4 13.02 16.72 -9.94
N VAL A 5 12.43 15.53 -9.81
CA VAL A 5 11.96 15.00 -8.52
C VAL A 5 13.09 14.26 -7.81
N VAL A 6 13.19 14.45 -6.50
CA VAL A 6 14.14 13.74 -5.63
C VAL A 6 13.40 13.12 -4.45
N VAL A 7 13.91 12.02 -3.91
CA VAL A 7 13.46 11.48 -2.62
C VAL A 7 14.31 12.15 -1.54
N ALA A 8 13.71 13.04 -0.75
CA ALA A 8 14.43 13.83 0.25
C ALA A 8 14.75 13.03 1.52
N GLY A 9 13.92 12.03 1.87
CA GLY A 9 14.16 11.15 3.01
C GLY A 9 13.24 9.92 2.98
N VAL A 10 13.60 8.91 3.77
CA VAL A 10 12.91 7.62 3.87
C VAL A 10 12.75 7.18 5.32
N GLY A 11 11.72 6.40 5.61
CA GLY A 11 11.43 5.94 6.96
C GLY A 11 10.60 4.67 6.95
N MET A 12 10.92 3.76 7.87
CA MET A 12 10.23 2.48 8.02
C MET A 12 10.28 2.06 9.49
N ILE A 13 9.22 1.40 9.96
CA ILE A 13 9.20 0.73 11.26
C ILE A 13 9.45 -0.78 11.11
N PRO A 14 9.92 -1.48 12.15
CA PRO A 14 10.09 -2.93 12.09
C PRO A 14 8.78 -3.66 11.76
N PHE A 15 8.87 -4.65 10.87
CA PHE A 15 7.77 -5.60 10.68
C PHE A 15 7.64 -6.49 11.91
N THR A 16 6.40 -6.66 12.36
CA THR A 16 6.07 -7.50 13.51
C THR A 16 5.02 -8.52 13.12
N LYS A 17 4.89 -9.58 13.93
CA LYS A 17 3.85 -10.57 13.72
C LYS A 17 2.47 -9.93 13.96
N PRO A 18 1.43 -10.35 13.23
CA PRO A 18 0.06 -9.97 13.53
C PRO A 18 -0.27 -10.12 15.02
N GLY A 19 -0.79 -9.06 15.64
CA GLY A 19 -1.10 -9.01 17.08
C GLY A 19 0.05 -8.59 18.01
N ALA A 20 1.25 -8.36 17.47
CA ALA A 20 2.40 -7.83 18.21
C ALA A 20 2.82 -6.41 17.77
N SER A 21 2.07 -5.81 16.83
CA SER A 21 2.27 -4.44 16.36
C SER A 21 1.45 -3.44 17.19
N ASP A 22 1.84 -2.18 17.13
CA ASP A 22 0.92 -1.09 17.47
C ASP A 22 -0.25 -1.05 16.48
N ASP A 23 -1.27 -0.24 16.78
CA ASP A 23 -2.34 0.07 15.82
C ASP A 23 -1.81 0.83 14.60
N TYR A 24 -2.48 0.65 13.46
CA TYR A 24 -2.07 1.20 12.17
C TYR A 24 -1.84 2.71 12.18
N GLY A 25 -2.63 3.46 12.98
CA GLY A 25 -2.48 4.90 13.12
C GLY A 25 -1.12 5.27 13.74
N VAL A 26 -0.71 4.55 14.78
CA VAL A 26 0.59 4.73 15.45
C VAL A 26 1.72 4.29 14.52
N MET A 27 1.56 3.14 13.87
CA MET A 27 2.54 2.62 12.92
C MET A 27 2.82 3.59 11.78
N GLY A 28 1.76 4.09 11.13
CA GLY A 28 1.86 5.04 10.03
C GLY A 28 2.46 6.38 10.45
N ALA A 29 2.04 6.93 11.58
CA ALA A 29 2.59 8.18 12.10
C ALA A 29 4.10 8.06 12.43
N ARG A 30 4.52 6.93 13.00
CA ARG A 30 5.95 6.68 13.30
C ARG A 30 6.79 6.58 12.03
N ALA A 31 6.31 5.85 11.02
CA ALA A 31 7.01 5.73 9.74
C ALA A 31 7.14 7.09 9.03
N ALA A 32 6.05 7.88 9.00
CA ALA A 32 6.06 9.21 8.41
C ALA A 32 7.00 10.18 9.14
N LYS A 33 6.99 10.19 10.49
CA LYS A 33 7.93 10.99 11.29
C LYS A 33 9.39 10.60 11.04
N ALA A 34 9.68 9.31 10.86
CA ALA A 34 11.02 8.85 10.52
C ALA A 34 11.47 9.37 9.15
N ALA A 35 10.60 9.32 8.13
CA ALA A 35 10.90 9.84 6.80
C ALA A 35 11.12 11.37 6.79
N LEU A 36 10.31 12.11 7.53
CA LEU A 36 10.46 13.57 7.68
C LEU A 36 11.74 13.94 8.43
N ALA A 37 12.10 13.18 9.47
CA ALA A 37 13.33 13.37 10.22
C ALA A 37 14.57 13.08 9.37
N ASP A 38 14.54 12.00 8.57
CA ASP A 38 15.62 11.67 7.61
C ASP A 38 15.78 12.76 6.54
N ALA A 39 14.66 13.34 6.08
CA ALA A 39 14.67 14.47 5.15
C ALA A 39 15.11 15.80 5.78
N GLY A 40 15.09 15.91 7.11
CA GLY A 40 15.41 17.15 7.83
C GLY A 40 14.41 18.29 7.60
N ILE A 41 13.15 17.98 7.29
CA ILE A 41 12.10 18.99 7.02
C ILE A 41 10.94 18.91 8.00
N ASP A 42 10.28 20.05 8.21
CA ASP A 42 9.02 20.10 8.98
C ASP A 42 7.85 19.56 8.15
N TYR A 43 6.90 18.89 8.80
CA TYR A 43 5.68 18.41 8.15
C TYR A 43 4.84 19.55 7.55
N ALA A 44 4.94 20.77 8.09
CA ALA A 44 4.27 21.95 7.55
C ALA A 44 4.68 22.31 6.10
N LEU A 45 5.81 21.79 5.61
CA LEU A 45 6.24 21.97 4.23
C LEU A 45 5.60 20.97 3.26
N VAL A 46 5.04 19.87 3.77
CA VAL A 46 4.33 18.89 2.94
C VAL A 46 2.99 19.48 2.52
N GLN A 47 2.65 19.40 1.24
CA GLN A 47 1.42 19.99 0.69
C GLN A 47 0.36 18.96 0.34
N GLN A 48 0.74 17.69 0.12
CA GLN A 48 -0.18 16.58 -0.15
C GLN A 48 0.37 15.26 0.43
N ALA A 49 -0.53 14.39 0.87
CA ALA A 49 -0.19 13.04 1.32
C ALA A 49 -0.86 11.97 0.46
N TYR A 50 -0.07 10.99 0.02
CA TYR A 50 -0.52 9.79 -0.69
C TYR A 50 -0.34 8.61 0.24
N VAL A 51 -1.45 8.07 0.75
CA VAL A 51 -1.41 7.08 1.83
C VAL A 51 -2.02 5.76 1.38
N GLY A 52 -1.22 4.72 1.42
CA GLY A 52 -1.54 3.41 0.89
C GLY A 52 -1.84 2.37 1.98
N TYR A 53 -2.97 1.67 1.84
CA TYR A 53 -3.35 0.54 2.68
C TYR A 53 -4.34 -0.37 1.93
N VAL A 54 -4.39 -1.66 2.29
CA VAL A 54 -5.31 -2.62 1.64
C VAL A 54 -6.47 -3.00 2.56
N PHE A 55 -6.22 -3.30 3.84
CA PHE A 55 -7.23 -3.84 4.76
C PHE A 55 -7.70 -2.87 5.86
N GLY A 56 -7.44 -1.57 5.69
CA GLY A 56 -8.03 -0.52 6.52
C GLY A 56 -9.40 -0.06 6.02
N ASP A 57 -10.20 0.50 6.94
CA ASP A 57 -11.46 1.15 6.59
C ASP A 57 -11.25 2.45 5.80
N SER A 58 -12.35 2.98 5.28
CA SER A 58 -12.37 4.31 4.69
C SER A 58 -11.73 5.33 5.64
N THR A 59 -10.89 6.19 5.08
CA THR A 59 -10.15 7.23 5.81
C THR A 59 -9.04 6.77 6.76
N SER A 60 -8.61 5.51 6.70
CA SER A 60 -7.47 5.02 7.51
C SER A 60 -6.18 5.81 7.25
N GLY A 61 -5.97 6.30 6.03
CA GLY A 61 -4.79 7.12 5.72
C GLY A 61 -4.79 8.48 6.41
N GLN A 62 -5.95 9.11 6.58
CA GLN A 62 -6.12 10.32 7.39
C GLN A 62 -5.74 10.03 8.84
N THR A 63 -6.32 8.98 9.44
CA THR A 63 -5.98 8.58 10.82
C THR A 63 -4.48 8.37 11.00
N ALA A 64 -3.82 7.71 10.06
CA ALA A 64 -2.37 7.48 10.12
C ALA A 64 -1.55 8.77 10.03
N ILE A 65 -1.87 9.67 9.10
CA ILE A 65 -1.08 10.88 8.89
C ILE A 65 -1.38 11.98 9.92
N TYR A 66 -2.59 12.02 10.49
CA TYR A 66 -2.96 12.97 11.54
C TYR A 66 -2.16 12.77 12.83
N GLY A 67 -1.60 11.58 13.07
CA GLY A 67 -0.65 11.35 14.16
C GLY A 67 0.70 12.06 13.96
N VAL A 68 0.99 12.58 12.75
CA VAL A 68 2.14 13.44 12.45
C VAL A 68 1.82 14.90 12.75
N GLY A 69 0.66 15.38 12.27
CA GLY A 69 0.15 16.72 12.50
C GLY A 69 -1.15 17.00 11.74
N LEU A 70 -1.88 18.04 12.14
CA LEU A 70 -3.13 18.47 11.51
C LEU A 70 -2.92 19.71 10.65
N THR A 71 -2.23 19.54 9.51
CA THR A 71 -1.86 20.64 8.61
C THR A 71 -2.97 21.06 7.65
N GLY A 72 -4.06 20.29 7.55
CA GLY A 72 -5.16 20.56 6.60
C GLY A 72 -4.84 20.20 5.15
N ILE A 73 -3.72 19.49 4.90
CA ILE A 73 -3.34 19.09 3.54
C ILE A 73 -4.29 18.04 2.97
N PRO A 74 -4.48 17.98 1.64
CA PRO A 74 -5.20 16.88 1.01
C PRO A 74 -4.53 15.53 1.29
N VAL A 75 -5.34 14.53 1.64
CA VAL A 75 -4.92 13.14 1.87
C VAL A 75 -5.62 12.23 0.86
N ILE A 76 -4.84 11.58 0.01
CA ILE A 76 -5.32 10.68 -1.05
C ILE A 76 -5.03 9.25 -0.60
N ASN A 77 -6.10 8.50 -0.32
CA ASN A 77 -6.00 7.08 0.01
C ASN A 77 -5.90 6.24 -1.27
N VAL A 78 -4.91 5.35 -1.33
CA VAL A 78 -4.68 4.50 -2.50
C VAL A 78 -4.66 3.02 -2.10
N ASN A 79 -5.19 2.18 -2.98
CA ASN A 79 -5.19 0.73 -2.81
C ASN A 79 -4.98 0.08 -4.18
N ASN A 80 -3.88 -0.65 -4.31
CA ASN A 80 -3.51 -1.44 -5.47
C ASN A 80 -2.84 -2.75 -5.02
N ASN A 81 -3.45 -3.42 -4.03
CA ASN A 81 -2.98 -4.68 -3.48
C ASN A 81 -1.49 -4.59 -3.03
N CYS A 82 -0.65 -5.60 -3.30
CA CYS A 82 0.77 -5.59 -2.94
C CYS A 82 1.57 -4.40 -3.53
N ALA A 83 1.08 -3.75 -4.60
CA ALA A 83 1.74 -2.62 -5.24
C ALA A 83 1.33 -1.25 -4.64
N THR A 84 0.48 -1.24 -3.61
CA THR A 84 -0.09 -0.03 -3.01
C THR A 84 0.95 1.02 -2.62
N GLY A 85 2.05 0.62 -1.95
CA GLY A 85 3.12 1.56 -1.59
C GLY A 85 3.80 2.20 -2.81
N SER A 86 4.05 1.40 -3.87
CA SER A 86 4.61 1.90 -5.13
C SER A 86 3.64 2.83 -5.86
N THR A 87 2.33 2.57 -5.79
CA THR A 87 1.30 3.46 -6.31
C THR A 87 1.28 4.80 -5.58
N ALA A 88 1.40 4.81 -4.25
CA ALA A 88 1.51 6.05 -3.48
C ALA A 88 2.75 6.87 -3.89
N LEU A 89 3.91 6.21 -4.00
CA LEU A 89 5.15 6.86 -4.43
C LEU A 89 5.06 7.41 -5.86
N TYR A 90 4.48 6.62 -6.79
CA TYR A 90 4.27 7.05 -8.17
C TYR A 90 3.44 8.32 -8.25
N LEU A 91 2.32 8.39 -7.51
CA LEU A 91 1.44 9.56 -7.52
C LEU A 91 2.08 10.78 -6.85
N ALA A 92 2.78 10.60 -5.72
CA ALA A 92 3.54 11.67 -5.08
C ALA A 92 4.60 12.26 -6.04
N ARG A 93 5.30 11.39 -6.77
CA ARG A 93 6.27 11.80 -7.79
C ARG A 93 5.61 12.55 -8.94
N GLN A 94 4.43 12.14 -9.39
CA GLN A 94 3.67 12.87 -10.43
C GLN A 94 3.23 14.27 -9.97
N ALA A 95 2.79 14.40 -8.72
CA ALA A 95 2.38 15.68 -8.15
C ALA A 95 3.54 16.69 -8.12
N VAL A 96 4.74 16.23 -7.71
CA VAL A 96 5.94 17.07 -7.69
C VAL A 96 6.45 17.37 -9.10
N GLU A 97 6.54 16.36 -9.97
CA GLU A 97 7.03 16.53 -11.34
C GLU A 97 6.18 17.54 -12.14
N SER A 98 4.87 17.50 -11.95
CA SER A 98 3.91 18.39 -12.63
C SER A 98 3.87 19.80 -12.05
N GLY A 99 4.46 20.03 -10.87
CA GLY A 99 4.41 21.31 -10.16
C GLY A 99 3.09 21.56 -9.42
N ALA A 100 2.23 20.53 -9.25
CA ALA A 100 1.03 20.64 -8.44
C ALA A 100 1.35 20.89 -6.95
N VAL A 101 2.50 20.36 -6.51
CA VAL A 101 3.11 20.60 -5.19
C VAL A 101 4.62 20.63 -5.33
N GLU A 102 5.31 21.29 -4.40
CA GLU A 102 6.78 21.25 -4.25
C GLU A 102 7.21 20.10 -3.33
N CYS A 103 6.36 19.72 -2.36
CA CYS A 103 6.63 18.61 -1.44
C CYS A 103 5.39 17.76 -1.20
N ALA A 104 5.56 16.44 -1.31
CA ALA A 104 4.53 15.44 -1.03
C ALA A 104 5.12 14.32 -0.16
N ILE A 105 4.27 13.69 0.65
CA ILE A 105 4.63 12.48 1.39
C ILE A 105 3.90 11.26 0.81
N ALA A 106 4.64 10.18 0.59
CA ALA A 106 4.10 8.86 0.30
C ALA A 106 4.24 7.99 1.55
N LEU A 107 3.13 7.44 2.04
CA LEU A 107 3.08 6.60 3.23
C LEU A 107 2.38 5.29 2.88
N GLY A 108 2.87 4.17 3.41
CA GLY A 108 2.19 2.88 3.32
C GLY A 108 2.17 2.20 4.68
N PHE A 109 1.06 1.54 5.02
CA PHE A 109 0.95 0.71 6.22
C PHE A 109 0.00 -0.46 5.98
N GLU A 110 0.13 -1.50 6.81
CA GLU A 110 -0.85 -2.57 6.89
C GLU A 110 -0.87 -3.16 8.30
N GLN A 111 -2.07 -3.34 8.87
CA GLN A 111 -2.27 -4.04 10.14
C GLN A 111 -2.94 -5.37 9.85
N MET A 112 -2.11 -6.41 9.73
CA MET A 112 -2.59 -7.74 9.35
C MET A 112 -3.19 -8.48 10.55
N VAL A 113 -4.15 -9.35 10.26
CA VAL A 113 -4.66 -10.36 11.22
C VAL A 113 -3.87 -11.67 11.10
N PRO A 114 -3.77 -12.48 12.18
CA PRO A 114 -3.11 -13.78 12.11
C PRO A 114 -3.78 -14.72 11.10
N GLY A 115 -2.95 -15.52 10.41
CA GLY A 115 -3.41 -16.58 9.50
C GLY A 115 -3.21 -16.25 8.03
N ALA A 116 -3.76 -17.11 7.17
CA ALA A 116 -3.69 -16.93 5.72
C ALA A 116 -4.50 -15.70 5.27
N LEU A 117 -4.00 -15.01 4.24
CA LEU A 117 -4.72 -13.92 3.59
C LEU A 117 -6.07 -14.42 3.04
N LYS A 118 -7.15 -13.77 3.48
CA LYS A 118 -8.51 -14.04 3.02
C LYS A 118 -9.05 -12.82 2.30
N GLY A 119 -9.97 -13.05 1.36
CA GLY A 119 -10.76 -11.97 0.78
C GLY A 119 -11.64 -11.34 1.87
N ALA A 120 -11.71 -10.01 1.89
CA ALA A 120 -12.58 -9.29 2.82
C ALA A 120 -14.07 -9.36 2.44
N TYR A 121 -14.36 -9.66 1.17
CA TYR A 121 -15.71 -9.67 0.62
C TYR A 121 -16.05 -11.03 0.04
N THR A 122 -17.27 -11.48 0.30
CA THR A 122 -17.82 -12.78 -0.15
C THR A 122 -19.08 -12.61 -1.01
N ASP A 123 -19.49 -11.36 -1.26
CA ASP A 123 -20.75 -10.96 -1.89
C ASP A 123 -20.60 -10.54 -3.36
N ARG A 124 -19.38 -10.64 -3.93
CA ARG A 124 -19.07 -10.17 -5.29
C ARG A 124 -18.00 -11.03 -5.97
N PRO A 125 -17.93 -11.03 -7.32
CA PRO A 125 -16.88 -11.71 -8.07
C PRO A 125 -15.48 -11.31 -7.62
N GLY A 126 -14.60 -12.29 -7.46
CA GLY A 126 -13.21 -12.05 -7.09
C GLY A 126 -12.38 -11.55 -8.27
N PRO A 127 -11.39 -10.66 -8.05
CA PRO A 127 -10.53 -10.17 -9.14
C PRO A 127 -9.72 -11.29 -9.81
N MET A 128 -9.51 -12.40 -9.10
CA MET A 128 -8.79 -13.58 -9.60
C MET A 128 -9.71 -14.66 -10.18
N GLU A 129 -11.03 -14.45 -10.28
CA GLU A 129 -11.97 -15.50 -10.70
C GLU A 129 -11.65 -16.04 -12.10
N ARG A 130 -11.37 -15.15 -13.06
CA ARG A 130 -10.99 -15.56 -14.43
C ARG A 130 -9.71 -16.40 -14.42
N PHE A 131 -8.70 -15.99 -13.66
CA PHE A 131 -7.46 -16.74 -13.52
C PHE A 131 -7.70 -18.10 -12.88
N ALA A 132 -8.57 -18.16 -11.85
CA ALA A 132 -8.88 -19.40 -11.14
C ALA A 132 -9.61 -20.38 -12.05
N ARG A 133 -10.53 -19.88 -12.90
CA ARG A 133 -11.22 -20.68 -13.91
C ARG A 133 -10.25 -21.30 -14.90
N VAL A 134 -9.39 -20.48 -15.52
CA VAL A 134 -8.37 -20.97 -16.48
C VAL A 134 -7.43 -21.98 -15.83
N MET A 135 -6.95 -21.71 -14.62
CA MET A 135 -6.11 -22.65 -13.87
C MET A 135 -6.84 -23.99 -13.65
N ASN A 136 -8.10 -23.96 -13.22
CA ASN A 136 -8.88 -25.16 -12.99
C ASN A 136 -9.18 -25.94 -14.30
N ASP A 137 -9.48 -25.24 -15.39
CA ASP A 137 -9.76 -25.87 -16.69
C ASP A 137 -8.52 -26.58 -17.26
N VAL A 138 -7.32 -26.05 -17.01
CA VAL A 138 -6.06 -26.58 -17.56
C VAL A 138 -5.48 -27.73 -16.72
N GLN A 139 -5.63 -27.70 -15.40
CA GLN A 139 -4.98 -28.69 -14.51
C GLN A 139 -5.82 -29.17 -13.33
N GLY A 140 -7.06 -28.71 -13.18
CA GLY A 140 -7.86 -28.91 -11.96
C GLY A 140 -7.38 -28.09 -10.77
N PHE A 141 -7.96 -28.34 -9.60
CA PHE A 141 -7.57 -27.73 -8.33
C PHE A 141 -7.20 -28.81 -7.32
N ASP A 142 -6.04 -28.67 -6.68
CA ASP A 142 -5.57 -29.53 -5.60
C ASP A 142 -5.73 -28.79 -4.26
N GLU A 143 -6.57 -29.31 -3.38
CA GLU A 143 -6.82 -28.70 -2.06
C GLU A 143 -5.60 -28.75 -1.13
N GLN A 144 -4.66 -29.67 -1.37
CA GLN A 144 -3.46 -29.85 -0.55
C GLN A 144 -2.30 -28.95 -0.99
N ALA A 145 -2.35 -28.40 -2.21
CA ALA A 145 -1.29 -27.57 -2.76
C ALA A 145 -1.54 -26.06 -2.54
N PRO A 146 -0.50 -25.24 -2.29
CA PRO A 146 -0.65 -23.80 -2.17
C PRO A 146 -1.25 -23.17 -3.43
N ARG A 147 -2.33 -22.39 -3.28
CA ARG A 147 -3.04 -21.77 -4.40
C ARG A 147 -2.14 -20.94 -5.31
N ALA A 148 -1.16 -20.22 -4.76
CA ALA A 148 -0.21 -19.42 -5.56
C ALA A 148 0.64 -20.30 -6.49
N ALA A 149 1.15 -21.43 -6.00
CA ALA A 149 1.92 -22.37 -6.82
C ALA A 149 1.07 -22.96 -7.96
N GLN A 150 -0.19 -23.28 -7.65
CA GLN A 150 -1.14 -23.76 -8.66
C GLN A 150 -1.42 -22.71 -9.74
N PHE A 151 -1.55 -21.42 -9.37
CA PHE A 151 -1.71 -20.33 -10.35
C PHE A 151 -0.51 -20.24 -11.30
N PHE A 152 0.72 -20.29 -10.79
CA PHE A 152 1.93 -20.24 -11.64
C PHE A 152 2.05 -21.48 -12.53
N GLY A 153 1.78 -22.68 -11.99
CA GLY A 153 1.81 -23.92 -12.77
C GLY A 153 0.74 -23.95 -13.87
N GLY A 154 -0.48 -23.52 -13.55
CA GLY A 154 -1.59 -23.44 -14.51
C GLY A 154 -1.32 -22.41 -15.61
N ALA A 155 -0.76 -21.24 -15.25
CA ALA A 155 -0.31 -20.27 -16.23
C ALA A 155 0.76 -20.87 -17.15
N GLY A 156 1.78 -21.53 -16.61
CA GLY A 156 2.82 -22.18 -17.41
C GLY A 156 2.25 -23.16 -18.44
N ARG A 157 1.26 -23.98 -18.05
CA ARG A 157 0.59 -24.91 -18.97
C ARG A 157 -0.32 -24.23 -20.00
N ALA A 158 -0.96 -23.12 -19.65
CA ALA A 158 -1.86 -22.40 -20.56
C ALA A 158 -1.11 -21.65 -21.68
N TYR A 159 0.18 -21.35 -21.48
CA TYR A 159 1.03 -20.63 -22.44
C TYR A 159 2.03 -21.55 -23.19
N MET A 160 1.97 -22.87 -22.98
CA MET A 160 2.69 -23.88 -23.78
C MET A 160 1.74 -24.50 -24.80
#